data_AF-A0ABD3C521-F1
#
_entry.id   AF-A0ABD3C521-F1
#
_cell.length_a   1.000
_cell.length_b   1.000
_cell.length_c   1.000
_cell.angle_alpha   90.00
_cell.angle_beta   90.00
_cell.angle_gamma   90.00
#
_symmetry.space_group_name_H-M   'P 1'
#
loop_
_entity.id
_entity.type
_entity.pdbx_description
1 polymer ?
#
loop_
_entity_poly.entity_id
_entity_poly.type
_entity_poly.pdbx_seq_one_letter_code
_entity_poly.pdbx_strand_id
1 'polypeptide(L)'
;MAVKKAVQNGDVEDAIGKVNDLNPEILDTNPLLYFHLQQQRLIELIRHGKVEEALGFAQEELAPRGEENPAFLEELERTVTLLAFEDVANCPLAELLDMSQRLKTASEVNAAILTSQSHEKDPKLPSLLKTLIWGQSLLDEKASYPRISDLSTAALEDPAA
;
A
#
# COMPACT_ATOMS: atom_id res chain seq x y z
N MET A 1 3.16 9.42 2.98
CA MET A 1 1.78 8.93 2.73
C MET A 1 1.09 8.69 4.06
N ALA A 2 -0.09 9.27 4.28
CA ALA A 2 -0.80 9.20 5.56
C ALA A 2 -1.28 7.77 5.91
N VAL A 3 -1.68 6.97 4.90
CA VAL A 3 -2.16 5.60 5.08
C VAL A 3 -1.05 4.67 5.58
N LYS A 4 0.13 4.70 4.95
CA LYS A 4 1.28 3.90 5.39
C LYS A 4 1.64 4.16 6.85
N LYS A 5 1.57 5.43 7.27
CA LYS A 5 1.88 5.84 8.64
C LYS A 5 0.83 5.32 9.63
N ALA A 6 -0.45 5.30 9.25
CA ALA A 6 -1.53 4.73 10.06
C ALA A 6 -1.30 3.22 10.31
N VAL A 7 -0.99 2.44 9.26
CA VAL A 7 -0.68 1.00 9.40
C VAL A 7 0.56 0.77 10.27
N GLN A 8 1.63 1.57 10.08
CA GLN A 8 2.85 1.46 10.89
C GLN A 8 2.62 1.76 12.38
N ASN A 9 1.71 2.69 12.68
CA ASN A 9 1.34 3.05 14.04
C ASN A 9 0.44 2.00 14.71
N GLY A 10 -0.17 1.09 13.94
CA GLY A 10 -1.16 0.13 14.42
C GLY A 10 -2.61 0.62 14.30
N ASP A 11 -2.83 1.80 13.72
CA ASP A 11 -4.16 2.39 13.51
C ASP A 11 -4.77 1.83 12.20
N VAL A 12 -5.09 0.54 12.19
CA VAL A 12 -5.54 -0.16 10.98
C VAL A 12 -6.92 0.31 10.52
N GLU A 13 -7.83 0.65 11.44
CA GLU A 13 -9.16 1.18 11.08
C GLU A 13 -9.07 2.53 10.34
N ASP A 14 -8.22 3.43 10.83
CA ASP A 14 -7.92 4.70 10.17
C ASP A 14 -7.23 4.47 8.81
N ALA A 15 -6.36 3.46 8.71
CA ALA A 15 -5.77 3.08 7.44
C ALA A 15 -6.83 2.59 6.43
N ILE A 16 -7.76 1.73 6.83
CA ILE A 16 -8.86 1.24 5.98
C ILE A 16 -9.74 2.41 5.52
N GLY A 17 -10.15 3.29 6.45
CA GLY A 17 -10.92 4.49 6.12
C GLY A 17 -10.22 5.35 5.08
N LYS A 18 -8.92 5.63 5.28
CA LYS A 18 -8.12 6.40 4.32
C LYS A 18 -7.91 5.70 2.98
N VAL A 19 -7.84 4.37 2.93
CA VAL A 19 -7.78 3.64 1.65
C VAL A 19 -9.10 3.81 0.90
N ASN A 20 -10.24 3.65 1.57
CA ASN A 20 -11.55 3.83 0.97
C ASN A 20 -11.81 5.27 0.52
N ASP A 21 -11.36 6.26 1.30
CA ASP A 21 -11.43 7.68 0.92
C ASP A 21 -10.57 7.99 -0.32
N LEU A 22 -9.44 7.29 -0.49
CA LEU A 22 -8.58 7.44 -1.65
C LEU A 22 -9.16 6.78 -2.89
N ASN A 23 -9.59 5.53 -2.76
CA ASN A 23 -10.32 4.81 -3.79
C ASN A 23 -11.03 3.59 -3.17
N PRO A 24 -12.38 3.57 -3.14
CA PRO A 24 -13.14 2.46 -2.55
C PRO A 24 -12.94 1.14 -3.30
N GLU A 25 -12.61 1.19 -4.59
CA GLU A 25 -12.41 0.00 -5.41
C GLU A 25 -11.13 -0.78 -5.03
N ILE A 26 -10.19 -0.20 -4.28
CA ILE A 26 -8.92 -0.87 -3.91
C ILE A 26 -9.19 -2.15 -3.11
N LEU A 27 -10.06 -2.05 -2.10
CA LEU A 27 -10.36 -3.19 -1.22
C LEU A 27 -11.31 -4.19 -1.91
N ASP A 28 -12.20 -3.69 -2.77
CA ASP A 28 -13.13 -4.53 -3.55
C ASP A 28 -12.41 -5.36 -4.61
N THR A 29 -11.38 -4.80 -5.27
CA THR A 29 -10.60 -5.48 -6.31
C THR A 29 -9.48 -6.37 -5.76
N ASN A 30 -9.15 -6.23 -4.47
CA ASN A 30 -8.06 -6.98 -3.83
C ASN A 30 -8.49 -7.60 -2.49
N PRO A 31 -9.20 -8.75 -2.52
CA PRO A 31 -9.65 -9.43 -1.31
C PRO A 31 -8.50 -9.92 -0.43
N LEU A 32 -7.32 -10.18 -1.01
CA LEU A 32 -6.10 -10.57 -0.29
C LEU A 32 -5.59 -9.42 0.59
N LEU A 33 -5.51 -8.20 0.04
CA LEU A 33 -5.11 -7.02 0.80
C LEU A 33 -6.08 -6.74 1.95
N TYR A 34 -7.38 -6.85 1.67
CA TYR A 34 -8.40 -6.64 2.69
C TYR A 34 -8.28 -7.69 3.82
N PHE A 35 -8.00 -8.95 3.48
CA PHE A 35 -7.72 -9.99 4.48
C PHE A 35 -6.49 -9.64 5.34
N HIS A 36 -5.34 -9.29 4.73
CA HIS A 36 -4.14 -8.95 5.50
C HIS A 36 -4.32 -7.70 6.38
N LEU A 37 -5.13 -6.73 5.95
CA LEU A 37 -5.50 -5.60 6.80
C LEU A 37 -6.32 -6.04 8.02
N GLN A 38 -7.34 -6.87 7.82
CA GLN A 38 -8.15 -7.36 8.92
C GLN A 38 -7.37 -8.29 9.86
N GLN A 39 -6.46 -9.10 9.32
CA GLN A 39 -5.52 -9.88 10.12
C GLN A 39 -4.61 -8.96 10.95
N GLN A 40 -4.08 -7.87 10.38
CA GLN A 40 -3.30 -6.91 11.15
C GLN A 40 -4.14 -6.27 12.26
N ARG A 41 -5.41 -5.94 12.01
CA ARG A 41 -6.33 -5.43 13.03
C ARG A 41 -6.50 -6.44 14.18
N LEU A 42 -6.66 -7.73 13.86
CA LEU A 42 -6.72 -8.79 14.87
C LEU A 42 -5.42 -8.83 15.69
N ILE A 43 -4.25 -8.78 15.05
CA ILE A 43 -2.94 -8.74 15.73
C ILE A 43 -2.84 -7.53 16.67
N GLU A 44 -3.35 -6.37 16.27
CA GLU A 44 -3.37 -5.19 17.15
C GLU A 44 -4.34 -5.37 18.33
N LEU A 45 -5.52 -5.98 18.16
CA LEU A 45 -6.42 -6.29 19.28
C LEU A 45 -5.74 -7.22 20.30
N ILE A 46 -5.04 -8.25 19.82
CA ILE A 46 -4.26 -9.17 20.65
C ILE A 46 -3.16 -8.41 21.40
N ARG A 47 -2.44 -7.51 20.73
CA ARG A 47 -1.38 -6.70 21.33
C ARG A 47 -1.87 -5.78 22.45
N HIS A 48 -3.10 -5.28 22.34
CA HIS A 48 -3.74 -4.46 23.37
C HIS A 48 -4.40 -5.28 24.50
N GLY A 49 -4.29 -6.62 24.47
CA GLY A 49 -4.88 -7.51 25.47
C GLY A 49 -6.41 -7.62 25.38
N LYS A 50 -7.02 -7.18 24.27
CA LYS A 50 -8.46 -7.20 24.04
C LYS A 50 -8.91 -8.56 23.49
N VAL A 51 -8.72 -9.61 24.28
CA VAL A 51 -8.93 -11.00 23.85
C VAL A 51 -10.37 -11.29 23.42
N GLU A 52 -11.37 -10.81 24.17
CA GLU A 52 -12.78 -11.03 23.81
C GLU A 52 -13.16 -10.34 22.50
N GLU A 53 -12.75 -9.08 22.32
CA GLU A 53 -12.96 -8.34 21.07
C GLU A 53 -12.25 -9.02 19.89
N ALA A 54 -11.00 -9.46 20.09
CA ALA A 54 -10.22 -10.19 19.09
C ALA A 54 -10.91 -11.50 18.67
N LEU A 55 -11.42 -12.27 19.63
CA LEU A 55 -12.10 -13.53 19.37
C LEU A 55 -13.42 -13.32 18.62
N GLY A 56 -14.24 -12.37 19.06
CA GLY A 56 -15.48 -12.01 18.37
C GLY A 56 -15.21 -11.57 16.93
N PHE A 57 -14.22 -10.69 16.74
CA PHE A 57 -13.83 -10.22 15.42
C PHE A 57 -13.32 -11.37 14.52
N ALA A 58 -12.51 -12.28 15.05
CA ALA A 58 -12.02 -13.42 14.28
C ALA A 58 -13.16 -14.33 13.81
N GLN A 59 -14.18 -14.55 14.66
CA GLN A 59 -15.34 -15.38 14.33
C GLN A 59 -16.30 -14.73 13.32
N GLU A 60 -16.59 -13.44 13.49
CA GLU A 60 -17.58 -12.75 12.65
C GLU A 60 -17.02 -12.38 11.27
N GLU A 61 -15.77 -11.92 11.20
CA GLU A 61 -15.23 -11.31 9.98
C GLU A 61 -14.22 -12.19 9.26
N LEU A 62 -13.33 -12.87 9.99
CA LEU A 62 -12.21 -13.62 9.39
C LEU A 62 -12.53 -15.10 9.14
N ALA A 63 -13.32 -15.75 10.00
CA ALA A 63 -13.64 -17.17 9.85
C ALA A 63 -14.35 -17.51 8.52
N PRO A 64 -15.39 -16.77 8.08
CA PRO A 64 -16.05 -17.04 6.79
C PRO A 64 -15.07 -16.96 5.61
N ARG A 65 -14.07 -16.07 5.69
CA ARG A 65 -13.06 -15.88 4.65
C ARG A 65 -12.01 -16.98 4.63
N GLY A 66 -11.70 -17.54 5.80
CA GLY A 66 -10.85 -18.72 5.92
C GLY A 66 -11.51 -19.96 5.31
N GLU A 67 -12.83 -20.11 5.44
CA GLU A 67 -13.57 -21.22 4.83
C GLU A 67 -13.54 -21.18 3.30
N GLU A 68 -13.56 -19.98 2.71
CA GLU A 68 -13.50 -19.77 1.26
C GLU A 68 -12.08 -19.98 0.67
N ASN A 69 -11.03 -19.77 1.47
CA ASN A 69 -9.64 -19.85 1.01
C ASN A 69 -8.73 -20.56 2.03
N PRO A 70 -8.23 -21.77 1.71
CA PRO A 70 -7.35 -22.53 2.59
C PRO A 70 -6.09 -21.79 3.05
N ALA A 71 -5.53 -20.91 2.21
CA ALA A 71 -4.36 -20.11 2.58
C ALA A 71 -4.70 -19.07 3.67
N PHE A 72 -5.90 -18.49 3.62
CA PHE A 72 -6.37 -17.57 4.66
C PHE A 72 -6.65 -18.28 5.97
N LEU A 73 -7.15 -19.52 5.89
CA LEU A 73 -7.35 -20.35 7.07
C LEU A 73 -6.03 -20.61 7.80
N GLU A 74 -4.98 -21.01 7.09
CA GLU A 74 -3.67 -21.26 7.68
C GLU A 74 -3.11 -20.00 8.38
N GLU A 75 -3.23 -18.84 7.72
CA GLU A 75 -2.80 -17.57 8.29
C GLU A 75 -3.65 -17.12 9.49
N LEU A 76 -4.96 -17.37 9.46
CA LEU A 76 -5.87 -17.09 10.55
C LEU A 76 -5.57 -17.98 11.76
N GLU A 77 -5.35 -19.27 11.55
CA GLU A 77 -5.00 -20.23 12.60
C GLU A 77 -3.72 -19.80 13.33
N ARG A 78 -2.68 -19.38 12.58
CA ARG A 78 -1.44 -18.83 13.17
C ARG A 78 -1.72 -17.60 14.03
N THR A 79 -2.61 -16.72 13.58
CA THR A 79 -2.92 -15.48 14.30
C THR A 79 -3.74 -15.76 15.56
N VAL A 80 -4.75 -16.63 15.47
CA VAL A 80 -5.59 -17.04 16.61
C VAL A 80 -4.81 -17.89 17.62
N THR A 81 -3.78 -18.62 17.16
CA THR A 81 -2.87 -19.34 18.06
C THR A 81 -2.24 -18.39 19.09
N LEU A 82 -2.00 -17.12 18.75
CA LEU A 82 -1.49 -16.12 19.72
C LEU A 82 -2.42 -15.92 20.92
N LEU A 83 -3.74 -16.10 20.75
CA LEU A 83 -4.73 -16.02 21.83
C LEU A 83 -4.68 -17.22 22.80
N ALA A 84 -4.11 -18.35 22.36
CA ALA A 84 -4.01 -19.56 23.18
C ALA A 84 -2.83 -19.52 24.17
N PHE A 85 -1.92 -18.54 24.04
CA PHE A 85 -0.77 -18.37 24.94
C PHE A 85 -1.03 -17.24 25.93
N GLU A 86 -0.80 -17.51 27.22
CA GLU A 86 -0.88 -16.49 28.29
C GLU A 86 0.22 -15.43 28.14
N ASP A 87 1.41 -15.83 27.66
CA ASP A 87 2.51 -14.94 27.34
C ASP A 87 2.81 -14.97 25.83
N VAL A 88 2.33 -13.94 25.14
CA VAL A 88 2.47 -13.82 23.69
C VAL A 88 3.93 -13.57 23.28
N ALA A 89 4.79 -13.07 24.16
CA ALA A 89 6.21 -12.86 23.88
C ALA A 89 7.01 -14.18 23.86
N ASN A 90 6.52 -15.21 24.57
CA ASN A 90 7.09 -16.55 24.57
C ASN A 90 6.46 -17.48 23.53
N CYS A 91 5.53 -16.96 22.72
CA CYS A 91 4.92 -17.73 21.64
C CYS A 91 5.92 -17.92 20.48
N PRO A 92 6.01 -19.11 19.85
CA PRO A 92 6.83 -19.31 18.65
C PRO A 92 6.40 -18.43 17.47
N LEU A 93 5.20 -17.85 17.53
CA LEU A 93 4.63 -16.93 16.54
C LEU A 93 4.73 -15.46 16.95
N ALA A 94 5.54 -15.12 17.97
CA ALA A 94 5.77 -13.74 18.40
C ALA A 94 6.29 -12.83 17.27
N GLU A 95 6.86 -13.40 16.21
CA GLU A 95 7.23 -12.68 14.99
C GLU A 95 6.05 -11.92 14.34
N LEU A 96 4.82 -12.42 14.49
CA LEU A 96 3.61 -11.75 13.98
C LEU A 96 3.31 -10.45 14.72
N LEU A 97 3.82 -10.31 15.95
CA LEU A 97 3.73 -9.07 16.74
C LEU A 97 4.87 -8.09 16.43
N ASP A 98 5.87 -8.49 15.64
CA ASP A 98 6.97 -7.60 15.30
C ASP A 98 6.49 -6.45 14.39
N MET A 99 7.18 -5.32 14.49
CA MET A 99 7.08 -4.20 13.55
C MET A 99 7.30 -4.66 12.10
N SER A 100 8.08 -5.71 11.86
CA SER A 100 8.29 -6.29 10.53
C SER A 100 6.98 -6.66 9.83
N GLN A 101 6.01 -7.22 10.57
CA GLN A 101 4.69 -7.57 10.04
C GLN A 101 3.91 -6.30 9.65
N ARG A 102 3.90 -5.27 10.51
CA ARG A 102 3.27 -3.97 10.17
C ARG A 102 3.88 -3.35 8.92
N LEU A 103 5.21 -3.43 8.78
CA LEU A 103 5.92 -2.90 7.60
C LEU A 103 5.55 -3.65 6.32
N LYS A 104 5.33 -4.97 6.41
CA LYS A 104 4.87 -5.80 5.29
C LYS A 104 3.48 -5.35 4.84
N THR A 105 2.49 -5.35 5.74
CA THR A 105 1.11 -4.91 5.43
C THR A 105 1.10 -3.46 4.92
N ALA A 106 1.87 -2.56 5.52
CA ALA A 106 1.97 -1.17 5.07
C ALA A 106 2.56 -1.06 3.65
N SER A 107 3.46 -1.97 3.27
CA SER A 107 4.04 -2.02 1.92
C SER A 107 3.05 -2.57 0.90
N GLU A 108 2.26 -3.58 1.25
CA GLU A 108 1.19 -4.13 0.41
C GLU A 108 0.10 -3.08 0.15
N VAL A 109 -0.36 -2.37 1.18
CA VAL A 109 -1.32 -1.26 1.04
C VAL A 109 -0.75 -0.18 0.11
N ASN A 110 0.51 0.20 0.30
CA ASN A 110 1.15 1.20 -0.53
C ASN A 110 1.24 0.76 -1.99
N ALA A 111 1.56 -0.52 -2.25
CA ALA A 111 1.60 -1.08 -3.59
C ALA A 111 0.21 -1.08 -4.25
N ALA A 112 -0.84 -1.44 -3.50
CA ALA A 112 -2.21 -1.45 -4.00
C ALA A 112 -2.72 -0.03 -4.32
N ILE A 113 -2.45 0.95 -3.44
CA ILE A 113 -2.75 2.36 -3.70
C ILE A 113 -2.07 2.82 -5.00
N LEU A 114 -0.77 2.58 -5.14
CA LEU A 114 -0.02 2.96 -6.35
C LEU A 114 -0.60 2.31 -7.61
N THR A 115 -0.97 1.03 -7.52
CA THR A 115 -1.57 0.27 -8.63
C THR A 115 -2.93 0.86 -9.02
N SER A 116 -3.78 1.17 -8.04
CA SER A 116 -5.11 1.72 -8.27
C SER A 116 -5.11 3.15 -8.82
N GLN A 117 -4.12 3.97 -8.46
CA GLN A 117 -4.01 5.35 -8.92
C GLN A 117 -3.53 5.45 -10.38
N SER A 118 -3.32 4.33 -11.08
CA SER A 118 -2.89 4.32 -12.48
C SER A 118 -1.69 5.23 -12.73
N HIS A 119 -0.78 5.34 -11.74
CA HIS A 119 0.57 5.78 -12.04
C HIS A 119 1.16 4.64 -12.88
N GLU A 120 1.44 4.94 -14.15
CA GLU A 120 2.40 4.15 -14.91
C GLU A 120 3.59 3.85 -13.98
N LYS A 121 4.13 2.63 -14.02
CA LYS A 121 5.30 2.24 -13.22
C LYS A 121 6.45 3.24 -13.36
N ASP A 122 6.44 4.02 -14.45
CA ASP A 122 7.33 5.12 -14.73
C ASP A 122 6.68 6.50 -14.47
N PRO A 123 7.40 7.45 -13.86
CA PRO A 123 6.93 8.82 -13.75
C PRO A 123 6.73 9.44 -15.15
N LYS A 124 5.54 10.01 -15.38
CA LYS A 124 5.17 10.65 -16.66
C LYS A 124 6.02 11.86 -17.00
N LEU A 125 6.58 12.54 -15.99
CA LEU A 125 7.37 13.73 -16.20
C LEU A 125 8.68 13.43 -16.97
N PRO A 126 9.51 12.45 -16.56
CA PRO A 126 10.65 12.00 -17.38
C PRO A 126 10.30 11.53 -18.79
N SER A 127 9.17 10.86 -19.01
CA SER A 127 8.77 10.45 -20.36
C SER A 127 8.38 11.65 -21.23
N LEU A 128 7.61 12.59 -20.69
CA LEU A 128 7.27 13.86 -21.37
C LEU A 128 8.51 14.71 -21.67
N LEU A 129 9.46 14.78 -20.73
CA LEU A 129 10.73 15.49 -20.93
C LEU A 129 11.57 14.86 -22.04
N LYS A 130 11.64 13.52 -22.10
CA LYS A 130 12.30 12.80 -23.20
C LYS A 130 11.62 13.06 -24.54
N THR A 131 10.29 13.04 -24.60
CA THR A 131 9.52 13.36 -25.82
C THR A 131 9.77 14.80 -26.28
N LEU A 132 9.84 15.75 -25.35
CA LEU A 132 10.16 17.14 -25.63
C LEU A 132 11.56 17.30 -26.22
N ILE A 133 12.57 16.72 -25.56
CA ILE A 133 13.97 16.78 -26.05
C ILE A 133 14.08 16.12 -27.43
N TRP A 134 13.44 14.97 -27.63
CA TRP A 134 13.42 14.28 -28.91
C TRP A 134 12.75 15.12 -30.02
N GLY A 135 11.60 15.72 -29.73
CA GLY A 135 10.90 16.61 -30.67
C GLY A 135 11.73 17.83 -31.06
N GLN A 136 12.44 18.43 -30.10
CA GLN A 136 13.41 19.50 -30.34
C GLN A 136 14.55 19.04 -31.26
N SER A 137 15.17 17.88 -30.99
CA SER A 137 16.23 17.35 -31.86
C SER A 137 15.78 17.05 -33.30
N LEU A 138 14.53 16.63 -33.49
CA LEU A 138 13.97 16.39 -34.81
C LEU A 138 13.69 17.69 -35.58
N LEU A 139 13.34 18.75 -34.86
CA LEU A 139 13.14 20.09 -35.42
C LEU A 139 14.45 20.78 -35.73
N ASP A 140 15.52 20.54 -34.96
CA ASP A 140 16.87 21.10 -35.23
C ASP A 140 17.35 20.78 -36.65
N GLU A 141 16.97 19.64 -37.22
CA GLU A 141 17.31 19.24 -38.59
C GLU A 141 16.44 19.89 -39.67
N LYS A 142 15.29 20.48 -39.31
CA LYS A 142 14.23 20.88 -40.27
C LYS A 142 13.83 22.34 -40.22
N ALA A 143 13.99 23.02 -39.08
CA ALA A 143 13.54 24.38 -38.92
C ALA A 143 14.34 25.12 -37.83
N SER A 144 14.38 26.44 -37.96
CA SER A 144 14.80 27.33 -36.89
C SER A 144 13.58 27.61 -36.00
N TYR A 145 13.65 27.30 -34.71
CA TYR A 145 12.52 27.44 -33.78
C TYR A 145 13.01 27.80 -32.36
N PRO A 146 12.16 28.41 -31.51
CA PRO A 146 12.52 28.72 -30.13
C PRO A 146 12.62 27.44 -29.28
N ARG A 147 13.75 27.25 -28.61
CA ARG A 147 14.09 26.04 -27.86
C ARG A 147 13.97 26.25 -26.36
N ILE A 148 13.51 25.23 -25.65
CA ILE A 148 13.61 25.14 -24.19
C ILE A 148 14.96 24.53 -23.84
N SER A 149 15.88 25.38 -23.36
CA SER A 149 17.22 25.02 -22.91
C SER A 149 17.26 24.70 -21.41
N ASP A 150 16.44 25.39 -20.62
CA ASP A 150 16.29 25.18 -19.19
C ASP A 150 14.90 24.60 -18.86
N LEU A 151 14.90 23.33 -18.46
CA LEU A 151 13.69 22.60 -18.09
C LEU A 151 13.07 23.08 -16.76
N SER A 152 13.84 23.82 -15.95
CA SER A 152 13.41 24.33 -14.65
C SER A 152 12.54 25.59 -14.80
N THR A 153 12.90 26.44 -15.75
CA THR A 153 12.24 27.73 -15.99
C THR A 153 11.32 27.70 -17.21
N ALA A 154 11.43 26.67 -18.05
CA ALA A 154 10.68 26.51 -19.30
C ALA A 154 10.78 27.73 -20.24
N ALA A 155 11.87 28.50 -20.12
CA ALA A 155 12.10 29.66 -20.96
C ALA A 155 12.41 29.24 -22.40
N LEU A 156 11.75 29.90 -23.35
CA LEU A 156 12.01 29.73 -24.78
C LEU A 156 13.14 30.67 -25.19
N GLU A 157 14.23 30.09 -25.68
CA GLU A 157 15.33 30.82 -26.29
C GLU A 157 15.12 30.83 -27.80
N ASP A 158 15.03 32.02 -28.39
CA ASP A 158 14.97 32.16 -29.83
C ASP A 158 16.26 31.63 -30.48
N PRO A 159 16.15 31.00 -31.66
CA PRO A 159 17.31 30.45 -32.34
C PRO A 159 18.28 31.60 -32.70
N ALA A 160 19.57 31.39 -32.44
CA ALA A 160 20.59 32.37 -32.80
C ALA A 160 20.54 32.64 -34.31
N ALA A 161 20.43 33.93 -34.67
CA ALA A 161 20.35 34.41 -36.04
C ALA A 161 21.61 34.11 -36.86
#